data_AF-A0A6C0B1I5-F1
#
_entry.id   AF-A0A6C0B1I5-F1
#
_cell.length_a   1.000
_cell.length_b   1.000
_cell.length_c   1.000
_cell.angle_alpha   90.00
_cell.angle_beta   90.00
_cell.angle_gamma   90.00
#
_symmetry.space_group_name_H-M   'P 1'
#
loop_
_entity.id
_entity.type
_entity.pdbx_description
1 polymer ?
#
loop_
_entity_poly.entity_id
_entity_poly.type
_entity_poly.pdbx_seq_one_letter_code
_entity_poly.pdbx_strand_id
1 'polypeptide(L)'
;MFDSLNLLGPFNSGTNLVVKLLENQITCKFNGSTHYWKHGVNFVDVEEKIQEKKNTLFIVCYRPLYSWIKSVEKEQYNLIWDKQINSPVSLNGFKFNNIIEMHESYYNIYKHFIDKYPNVIKVEYYKICDNTISYDYMARKLKPFNILLPNKVFYDNILNMPSKNYGVSVNNSQEALKQKAQLDVICPEEFKKQNEITNYFEE
;
A
#
# COMPACT_ATOMS: atom_id res chain seq x y z
N MET A 1 -0.59 -5.60 -23.62
CA MET A 1 -0.57 -6.62 -22.55
C MET A 1 0.54 -6.23 -21.61
N PHE A 2 0.30 -6.22 -20.30
CA PHE A 2 1.32 -5.87 -19.32
C PHE A 2 2.30 -7.03 -19.17
N ASP A 3 3.60 -6.74 -19.23
CA ASP A 3 4.70 -7.70 -19.17
C ASP A 3 5.56 -7.53 -17.91
N SER A 4 5.11 -6.68 -16.98
CA SER A 4 5.77 -6.28 -15.73
C SER A 4 4.74 -5.77 -14.71
N LEU A 5 5.03 -5.97 -13.42
CA LEU A 5 4.29 -5.39 -12.29
C LEU A 5 5.21 -4.52 -11.44
N ASN A 6 4.70 -3.41 -10.92
CA ASN A 6 5.42 -2.61 -9.93
C ASN A 6 4.47 -2.17 -8.81
N LEU A 7 4.95 -2.15 -7.57
CA LEU A 7 4.16 -1.76 -6.41
C LEU A 7 4.57 -0.39 -5.90
N LEU A 8 3.56 0.44 -5.64
CA LEU A 8 3.69 1.75 -5.03
C LEU A 8 2.92 1.76 -3.71
N GLY A 9 3.38 2.55 -2.76
CA GLY A 9 2.63 2.82 -1.55
C GLY A 9 3.54 3.28 -0.42
N PRO A 10 2.97 3.94 0.62
CA PRO A 10 3.74 4.29 1.80
C PRO A 10 4.40 3.06 2.41
N PHE A 11 5.48 3.23 3.17
CA PHE A 11 5.99 2.12 3.99
C PHE A 11 4.89 1.66 4.95
N ASN A 12 4.89 0.38 5.32
CA ASN A 12 3.83 -0.22 6.15
C ASN A 12 2.40 -0.19 5.56
N SER A 13 2.24 -0.06 4.24
CA SER A 13 0.93 -0.06 3.56
C SER A 13 0.40 -1.43 3.12
N GLY A 14 1.18 -2.51 3.30
CA GLY A 14 0.79 -3.86 2.86
C GLY A 14 1.37 -4.31 1.51
N THR A 15 2.27 -3.53 0.91
CA THR A 15 2.91 -3.87 -0.38
C THR A 15 3.53 -5.27 -0.41
N ASN A 16 4.16 -5.74 0.68
CA ASN A 16 4.74 -7.09 0.73
C ASN A 16 3.69 -8.21 0.59
N LEU A 17 2.49 -8.02 1.13
CA LEU A 17 1.40 -8.99 0.95
C LEU A 17 0.99 -9.05 -0.52
N VAL A 18 0.82 -7.87 -1.15
CA VAL A 18 0.49 -7.78 -2.58
C VAL A 18 1.58 -8.43 -3.44
N VAL A 19 2.87 -8.27 -3.10
CA VAL A 19 3.96 -9.00 -3.78
C VAL A 19 3.69 -10.50 -3.71
N LYS A 20 3.55 -11.07 -2.51
CA LYS A 20 3.39 -12.53 -2.35
C LYS A 20 2.18 -13.09 -3.10
N LEU A 21 1.07 -12.35 -3.11
CA LEU A 21 -0.14 -12.77 -3.81
C LEU A 21 0.05 -12.81 -5.34
N LEU A 22 0.95 -11.98 -5.87
CA LEU A 22 1.15 -11.83 -7.30
C LEU A 22 2.43 -12.50 -7.81
N GLU A 23 3.44 -12.74 -6.99
CA GLU A 23 4.79 -13.20 -7.38
C GLU A 23 4.80 -14.48 -8.23
N ASN A 24 3.78 -15.34 -8.06
CA ASN A 24 3.65 -16.61 -8.78
C ASN A 24 2.78 -16.52 -10.04
N GLN A 25 2.18 -15.37 -10.35
CA GLN A 25 1.30 -15.17 -11.52
C GLN A 25 2.03 -14.65 -12.74
N ILE A 26 3.36 -14.70 -12.69
CA ILE A 26 4.15 -13.79 -13.47
C ILE A 26 5.04 -14.54 -14.46
N THR A 27 4.54 -14.64 -15.69
CA THR A 27 5.38 -14.69 -16.90
C THR A 27 6.12 -13.36 -17.14
N CYS A 28 5.66 -12.29 -16.50
CA CYS A 28 6.35 -11.01 -16.33
C CYS A 28 7.53 -11.16 -15.34
N LYS A 29 8.66 -10.53 -15.60
CA LYS A 29 9.76 -10.55 -14.63
C LYS A 29 9.40 -9.62 -13.49
N PHE A 30 9.13 -10.17 -12.29
CA PHE A 30 9.26 -9.38 -11.08
C PHE A 30 10.75 -9.03 -10.99
N ASN A 31 11.13 -7.84 -11.42
CA ASN A 31 12.43 -7.32 -11.05
C ASN A 31 12.33 -7.09 -9.53
N GLY A 32 12.68 -8.13 -8.78
CA GLY A 32 12.46 -8.30 -7.34
C GLY A 32 13.31 -7.37 -6.47
N SER A 33 14.16 -6.57 -7.07
CA SER A 33 14.44 -5.24 -6.56
C SER A 33 13.44 -4.30 -7.21
N THR A 34 12.51 -3.76 -6.44
CA THR A 34 11.86 -2.50 -6.81
C THR A 34 12.96 -1.58 -7.37
N HIS A 35 13.08 -1.43 -8.70
CA HIS A 35 14.14 -0.59 -9.29
C HIS A 35 13.99 0.85 -8.80
N TYR A 36 12.83 1.16 -8.22
CA TYR A 36 12.40 2.45 -7.72
C TYR A 36 11.93 2.25 -6.29
N TRP A 37 12.42 3.06 -5.35
CA TRP A 37 12.00 2.95 -3.96
C TRP A 37 10.48 3.09 -3.88
N LYS A 38 9.78 1.98 -3.59
CA LYS A 38 8.31 1.90 -3.51
C LYS A 38 7.66 2.90 -2.54
N HIS A 39 8.48 3.55 -1.70
CA HIS A 39 8.11 4.56 -0.71
C HIS A 39 8.61 5.97 -1.07
N GLY A 40 9.06 6.20 -2.31
CA GLY A 40 9.51 7.51 -2.77
C GLY A 40 8.38 8.54 -2.68
N VAL A 41 8.71 9.71 -2.15
CA VAL A 41 7.85 10.91 -2.17
C VAL A 41 8.22 11.85 -3.33
N ASN A 42 9.23 11.50 -4.14
CA ASN A 42 9.60 12.28 -5.30
C ASN A 42 8.61 12.01 -6.45
N PHE A 43 7.65 12.91 -6.60
CA PHE A 43 6.61 12.85 -7.62
C PHE A 43 7.19 12.74 -9.04
N VAL A 44 8.21 13.54 -9.36
CA VAL A 44 8.78 13.64 -10.73
C VAL A 44 9.37 12.30 -11.14
N ASP A 45 10.22 11.72 -10.28
CA ASP A 45 10.85 10.44 -10.56
C ASP A 45 9.82 9.32 -10.78
N VAL A 46 8.77 9.27 -9.95
CA VAL A 46 7.73 8.24 -10.09
C VAL A 46 6.92 8.45 -11.37
N GLU A 47 6.58 9.70 -11.69
CA GLU A 47 5.81 10.03 -12.88
C GLU A 47 6.55 9.68 -14.18
N GLU A 48 7.82 10.08 -14.28
CA GLU A 48 8.68 9.75 -15.42
C GLU A 48 8.72 8.24 -15.67
N LYS A 49 8.80 7.42 -14.61
CA LYS A 49 8.81 5.95 -14.75
C LYS A 49 7.48 5.37 -15.16
N ILE A 50 6.37 5.91 -14.69
CA ILE A 50 5.04 5.49 -15.17
C ILE A 50 4.92 5.78 -16.67
N GLN A 51 5.41 6.94 -17.14
CA GLN A 51 5.40 7.33 -18.55
C GLN A 51 6.32 6.47 -19.42
N GLU A 52 7.54 6.17 -18.95
CA GLU A 52 8.53 5.34 -19.64
C GLU A 52 8.07 3.87 -19.76
N LYS A 53 7.46 3.32 -18.68
CA LYS A 53 7.17 1.89 -18.55
C LYS A 53 5.71 1.56 -18.86
N LYS A 54 5.29 1.83 -20.09
CA LYS A 54 3.89 1.62 -20.54
C LYS A 54 3.41 0.16 -20.49
N ASN A 55 4.32 -0.81 -20.52
CA ASN A 55 4.00 -2.24 -20.38
C ASN A 55 4.04 -2.74 -18.92
N THR A 56 4.24 -1.84 -17.95
CA THR A 56 4.18 -2.15 -16.52
C THR A 56 2.85 -1.71 -15.92
N LEU A 57 2.18 -2.61 -15.20
CA LEU A 57 1.06 -2.24 -14.34
C LEU A 57 1.59 -1.82 -12.97
N PHE A 58 1.30 -0.59 -12.58
CA PHE A 58 1.63 -0.03 -11.28
C PHE A 58 0.46 -0.22 -10.33
N ILE A 59 0.70 -0.83 -9.17
CA ILE A 59 -0.34 -1.09 -8.16
C ILE A 59 -0.01 -0.29 -6.92
N VAL A 60 -0.86 0.69 -6.62
CA VAL A 60 -0.83 1.48 -5.39
C VAL A 60 -1.56 0.72 -4.29
N CYS A 61 -0.86 0.38 -3.21
CA CYS A 61 -1.46 -0.22 -2.02
C CYS A 61 -1.82 0.87 -1.01
N TYR A 62 -3.12 1.06 -0.78
CA TYR A 62 -3.65 2.04 0.16
C TYR A 62 -3.89 1.44 1.55
N ARG A 63 -3.57 2.21 2.59
CA ARG A 63 -3.89 1.93 3.99
C ARG A 63 -4.43 3.19 4.68
N PRO A 64 -5.57 3.12 5.40
CA PRO A 64 -6.16 4.23 6.15
C PRO A 64 -5.18 4.91 7.09
N LEU A 65 -5.26 6.24 7.18
CA LEU A 65 -4.31 7.12 7.87
C LEU A 65 -3.99 6.66 9.29
N TYR A 66 -5.00 6.55 10.15
CA TYR A 66 -4.79 6.20 11.56
C TYR A 66 -4.08 4.84 11.70
N SER A 67 -4.56 3.85 10.95
CA SER A 67 -3.98 2.51 10.97
C SER A 67 -2.55 2.47 10.42
N TRP A 68 -2.23 3.36 9.47
CA TRP A 68 -0.91 3.50 8.91
C TRP A 68 0.05 4.16 9.91
N ILE A 69 -0.35 5.28 10.55
CA ILE A 69 0.44 5.94 11.61
C ILE A 69 0.83 4.93 12.69
N LYS A 70 -0.13 4.13 13.18
CA LYS A 70 0.12 3.08 14.19
C LYS A 70 1.06 1.98 13.71
N SER A 71 1.14 1.74 12.41
CA SER A 71 2.12 0.81 11.85
C SER A 71 3.52 1.44 11.76
N VAL A 72 3.59 2.73 11.44
CA VAL A 72 4.84 3.50 11.40
C VAL A 72 5.46 3.66 12.78
N GLU A 73 4.65 3.84 13.83
CA GLU A 73 5.12 3.90 15.23
C GLU A 73 5.92 2.66 15.66
N LYS A 74 5.63 1.49 15.05
CA LYS A 74 6.31 0.20 15.30
C LYS A 74 7.62 0.06 14.52
N GLU A 75 7.66 0.57 13.28
CA GLU A 75 8.79 0.41 12.36
C GLU A 75 8.92 1.66 11.48
N GLN A 76 9.84 2.56 11.88
CA GLN A 76 10.02 3.89 11.26
C GLN A 76 10.83 3.86 9.96
N TYR A 77 11.58 2.79 9.68
CA TYR A 77 12.54 2.76 8.56
C TYR A 77 13.50 3.97 8.62
N ASN A 78 13.54 4.78 7.56
CA ASN A 78 14.36 6.00 7.47
C ASN A 78 13.58 7.26 7.87
N LEU A 79 12.41 7.11 8.48
CA LEU A 79 11.62 8.22 9.01
C LEU A 79 12.26 8.70 10.32
N ILE A 80 12.57 9.99 10.39
CA ILE A 80 12.91 10.70 11.62
C ILE A 80 11.63 11.33 12.14
N TRP A 81 11.09 10.78 13.23
CA TRP A 81 9.84 11.23 13.87
C TRP A 81 9.84 10.86 15.36
N ASP A 82 9.46 11.81 16.22
CA ASP A 82 9.36 11.63 17.68
C ASP A 82 8.07 10.95 18.16
N LYS A 83 7.22 10.50 17.20
CA LYS A 83 5.91 9.85 17.43
C LYS A 83 4.80 10.78 17.94
N GLN A 84 5.03 12.09 18.00
CA GLN A 84 3.98 13.07 18.25
C GLN A 84 3.27 13.41 16.94
N ILE A 85 1.93 13.38 16.92
CA ILE A 85 1.16 13.58 15.68
C ILE A 85 1.46 14.93 15.03
N ASN A 86 1.67 15.98 15.83
CA ASN A 86 1.84 17.35 15.35
C ASN A 86 3.31 17.79 15.21
N SER A 87 4.28 16.89 15.42
CA SER A 87 5.70 17.24 15.33
C SER A 87 6.21 17.10 13.90
N PRO A 88 7.23 17.89 13.51
CA PRO A 88 7.89 17.74 12.22
C PRO A 88 8.44 16.34 12.00
N VAL A 89 8.32 15.86 10.76
CA VAL A 89 8.88 14.56 10.34
C VAL A 89 9.79 14.75 9.15
N SER A 90 10.78 13.87 9.01
CA SER A 90 11.57 13.83 7.79
C SER A 90 11.81 12.42 7.28
N LEU A 91 11.75 12.26 5.96
CA LEU A 91 11.92 10.99 5.26
C LEU A 91 12.85 11.21 4.06
N ASN A 92 13.99 10.53 4.04
CA ASN A 92 14.94 10.60 2.94
C ASN A 92 15.33 12.05 2.55
N GLY A 93 15.46 12.94 3.52
CA GLY A 93 15.80 14.35 3.33
C GLY A 93 14.62 15.29 3.07
N PHE A 94 13.43 14.78 2.76
CA PHE A 94 12.21 15.57 2.68
C PHE A 94 11.68 15.87 4.09
N LYS A 95 11.23 17.09 4.34
CA LYS A 95 10.65 17.52 5.61
C LYS A 95 9.16 17.82 5.44
N PHE A 96 8.38 17.41 6.42
CA PHE A 96 6.95 17.70 6.52
C PHE A 96 6.68 18.30 7.89
N ASN A 97 5.66 19.16 8.01
CA ASN A 97 5.25 19.76 9.27
C ASN A 97 4.77 18.70 10.26
N ASN A 98 4.18 17.61 9.76
CA ASN A 98 3.76 16.49 10.59
C ASN A 98 3.56 15.18 9.80
N ILE A 99 3.28 14.09 10.54
CA ILE A 99 3.08 12.75 9.96
C ILE A 99 1.84 12.66 9.07
N ILE A 100 0.82 13.49 9.31
CA ILE A 100 -0.41 13.55 8.54
C ILE A 100 -0.12 14.14 7.16
N GLU A 101 0.55 15.28 7.09
CA GLU A 101 0.97 15.93 5.84
C GLU A 101 1.82 14.99 4.98
N MET A 102 2.69 14.18 5.59
CA MET A 102 3.46 13.18 4.86
C MET A 102 2.56 12.09 4.25
N HIS A 103 1.55 11.61 4.97
CA HIS A 103 0.57 10.65 4.44
C HIS A 103 -0.27 11.25 3.31
N GLU A 104 -0.72 12.49 3.50
CA GLU A 104 -1.47 13.24 2.48
C GLU A 104 -0.63 13.47 1.22
N SER A 105 0.67 13.73 1.38
CA SER A 105 1.60 13.86 0.25
C SER A 105 1.65 12.57 -0.56
N TYR A 106 1.81 11.40 0.08
CA TYR A 106 1.70 10.12 -0.62
C TYR A 106 0.37 9.96 -1.33
N TYR A 107 -0.72 10.28 -0.63
CA TYR A 107 -2.08 10.13 -1.12
C TYR A 107 -2.33 10.95 -2.38
N ASN A 108 -2.00 12.23 -2.36
CA ASN A 108 -2.21 13.17 -3.46
C ASN A 108 -1.39 12.75 -4.69
N ILE A 109 -0.15 12.33 -4.48
CA ILE A 109 0.72 11.79 -5.55
C ILE A 109 0.07 10.56 -6.21
N TYR A 110 -0.36 9.58 -5.41
CA TYR A 110 -0.92 8.36 -5.96
C TYR A 110 -2.29 8.56 -6.61
N LYS A 111 -3.14 9.43 -6.04
CA LYS A 111 -4.41 9.82 -6.63
C LYS A 111 -4.19 10.42 -8.03
N HIS A 112 -3.26 11.37 -8.15
CA HIS A 112 -2.88 11.93 -9.45
C HIS A 112 -2.48 10.84 -10.45
N PHE A 113 -1.67 9.86 -10.03
CA PHE A 113 -1.27 8.78 -10.94
C PHE A 113 -2.42 7.88 -11.36
N ILE A 114 -3.31 7.53 -10.44
CA ILE A 114 -4.50 6.69 -10.71
C ILE A 114 -5.44 7.40 -11.68
N ASP A 115 -5.66 8.70 -11.50
CA ASP A 115 -6.57 9.49 -12.32
C ASP A 115 -6.00 9.75 -13.72
N LYS A 116 -4.68 9.88 -13.84
CA LYS A 116 -4.00 10.27 -15.09
C LYS A 116 -3.55 9.11 -15.96
N TYR A 117 -3.16 7.97 -15.37
CA TYR A 117 -2.50 6.89 -16.09
C TYR A 117 -3.29 5.57 -16.06
N PRO A 118 -3.67 5.01 -17.23
CA PRO A 118 -4.49 3.80 -17.29
C PRO A 118 -3.77 2.53 -16.82
N ASN A 119 -2.44 2.57 -16.71
CA ASN A 119 -1.62 1.49 -16.18
C ASN A 119 -1.31 1.63 -14.68
N VAL A 120 -2.07 2.46 -13.96
CA VAL A 120 -1.96 2.62 -12.51
C VAL A 120 -3.29 2.24 -11.88
N ILE A 121 -3.27 1.34 -10.90
CA ILE A 121 -4.47 0.93 -10.15
C ILE A 121 -4.27 1.04 -8.66
N LYS A 122 -5.38 1.18 -7.94
CA LYS A 122 -5.42 1.10 -6.48
C LYS A 122 -5.96 -0.24 -5.99
N VAL A 123 -5.32 -0.75 -4.95
CA VAL A 123 -5.83 -1.82 -4.08
C VAL A 123 -5.82 -1.36 -2.61
N GLU A 124 -6.76 -1.87 -1.83
CA GLU A 124 -6.93 -1.50 -0.42
C GLU A 124 -6.46 -2.63 0.49
N TYR A 125 -5.52 -2.32 1.38
CA TYR A 125 -4.84 -3.31 2.22
C TYR A 125 -5.83 -4.20 3.00
N TYR A 126 -6.85 -3.60 3.61
CA TYR A 126 -7.79 -4.36 4.44
C TYR A 126 -8.81 -5.17 3.63
N LYS A 127 -9.16 -4.76 2.41
CA LYS A 127 -9.93 -5.62 1.49
C LYS A 127 -9.09 -6.81 1.01
N ILE A 128 -7.77 -6.63 0.84
CA ILE A 128 -6.84 -7.72 0.53
C ILE A 128 -6.65 -8.67 1.71
N CYS A 129 -6.70 -8.17 2.95
CA CYS A 129 -6.57 -9.02 4.13
C CYS A 129 -7.82 -9.87 4.39
N ASP A 130 -8.99 -9.46 3.92
CA ASP A 130 -10.25 -10.14 4.17
C ASP A 130 -10.41 -11.38 3.29
N ASN A 131 -10.08 -12.55 3.83
CA ASN A 131 -10.21 -13.85 3.15
C ASN A 131 -11.61 -14.09 2.53
N THR A 132 -12.67 -13.42 3.01
CA THR A 132 -14.02 -13.61 2.47
C THR A 132 -14.21 -12.92 1.12
N ILE A 133 -13.52 -11.81 0.87
CA ILE A 133 -13.68 -10.99 -0.34
C ILE A 133 -12.40 -10.80 -1.17
N SER A 134 -11.23 -11.07 -0.58
CA SER A 134 -9.93 -10.68 -1.12
C SER A 134 -9.64 -11.24 -2.50
N TYR A 135 -9.92 -12.54 -2.70
CA TYR A 135 -9.74 -13.21 -3.98
C TYR A 135 -10.55 -12.53 -5.09
N ASP A 136 -11.85 -12.35 -4.87
CA ASP A 136 -12.75 -11.76 -5.87
C ASP A 136 -12.48 -10.27 -6.09
N TYR A 137 -12.09 -9.56 -5.02
CA TYR A 137 -11.65 -8.16 -5.08
C TYR A 137 -10.42 -8.01 -5.98
N MET A 138 -9.38 -8.80 -5.74
CA MET A 138 -8.15 -8.74 -6.53
C MET A 138 -8.36 -9.24 -7.96
N ALA A 139 -9.13 -10.32 -8.16
CA ALA A 139 -9.45 -10.83 -9.49
C ALA A 139 -10.17 -9.76 -10.34
N ARG A 140 -11.11 -9.02 -9.75
CA ARG A 140 -11.83 -7.93 -10.42
C ARG A 140 -10.91 -6.78 -10.77
N LYS A 141 -9.98 -6.40 -9.88
CA LYS A 141 -9.00 -5.33 -10.11
C LYS A 141 -8.02 -5.67 -11.23
N LEU A 142 -7.66 -6.95 -11.37
CA LEU A 142 -6.64 -7.43 -12.31
C LEU A 142 -7.21 -7.89 -13.66
N LYS A 143 -8.50 -8.24 -13.72
CA LYS A 143 -9.19 -8.69 -14.94
C LYS A 143 -9.03 -7.75 -16.15
N PRO A 144 -9.17 -6.41 -16.03
CA PRO A 144 -8.99 -5.49 -17.17
C PRO A 144 -7.60 -5.55 -17.81
N PHE A 145 -6.61 -6.10 -17.08
CA PHE A 145 -5.22 -6.19 -17.47
C PHE A 145 -4.83 -7.60 -17.95
N ASN A 146 -5.80 -8.51 -18.04
CA ASN A 146 -5.60 -9.93 -18.35
C ASN A 146 -4.61 -10.64 -17.41
N ILE A 147 -4.55 -10.19 -16.15
CA ILE A 147 -3.75 -10.86 -15.11
C ILE A 147 -4.69 -11.81 -14.35
N LEU A 148 -4.29 -13.07 -14.29
CA LEU A 148 -4.99 -14.10 -13.55
C LEU A 148 -4.38 -14.26 -12.16
N LEU A 149 -5.21 -14.56 -11.17
CA LEU A 149 -4.77 -14.93 -9.84
C LEU A 149 -4.46 -16.43 -9.78
N PRO A 150 -3.65 -16.88 -8.80
CA PRO A 150 -3.50 -18.32 -8.56
C PRO A 150 -4.85 -18.92 -8.21
N ASN A 151 -4.93 -20.25 -8.17
CA ASN A 151 -6.13 -20.87 -7.62
C ASN A 151 -6.40 -20.39 -6.18
N LYS A 152 -7.68 -20.36 -5.81
CA LYS A 152 -8.14 -19.80 -4.53
C LYS A 152 -7.49 -20.46 -3.31
N VAL A 153 -7.28 -21.78 -3.34
CA VAL A 153 -6.64 -22.50 -2.22
C VAL A 153 -5.22 -22.01 -1.96
N PHE A 154 -4.42 -21.85 -3.02
CA PHE A 154 -3.07 -21.31 -2.90
C PHE A 154 -3.07 -19.84 -2.45
N TYR A 155 -4.00 -19.05 -2.99
CA TYR A 155 -4.20 -17.66 -2.59
C TYR A 155 -4.49 -17.54 -1.07
N ASP A 156 -5.43 -18.34 -0.58
CA ASP A 156 -5.83 -18.37 0.84
C ASP A 156 -4.68 -18.83 1.75
N ASN A 157 -3.85 -19.77 1.28
CA ASN A 157 -2.64 -20.18 2.01
C ASN A 157 -1.67 -19.00 2.19
N ILE A 158 -1.48 -18.16 1.18
CA ILE A 158 -0.64 -16.95 1.31
C ILE A 158 -1.22 -16.00 2.35
N LEU A 159 -2.55 -15.81 2.37
CA LEU A 159 -3.20 -14.94 3.37
C LEU A 159 -3.03 -15.44 4.81
N ASN A 160 -2.82 -16.75 4.98
CA ASN A 160 -2.60 -17.41 6.28
C ASN A 160 -1.13 -17.43 6.73
N MET A 161 -0.23 -16.77 6.00
CA MET A 161 1.19 -16.69 6.34
C MET A 161 1.65 -15.24 6.56
N PRO A 162 2.79 -15.01 7.25
CA PRO A 162 3.35 -13.67 7.38
C PRO A 162 3.71 -13.08 6.03
N SER A 163 3.51 -11.78 5.82
CA SER A 163 3.81 -11.13 4.54
C SER A 163 5.30 -10.83 4.34
N LYS A 164 6.10 -10.79 5.41
CA LYS A 164 7.56 -10.62 5.39
C LYS A 164 8.18 -11.39 6.57
N ASN A 165 9.45 -11.77 6.43
CA ASN A 165 10.19 -12.53 7.44
C ASN A 165 11.18 -11.65 8.24
N TYR A 166 11.04 -10.33 8.17
CA TYR A 166 11.89 -9.35 8.84
C TYR A 166 11.03 -8.21 9.41
N GLY A 167 11.57 -7.48 10.38
CA GLY A 167 10.86 -6.41 11.08
C GLY A 167 9.67 -6.93 11.89
N VAL A 168 8.71 -6.05 12.18
CA VAL A 168 7.50 -6.41 12.95
C VAL A 168 6.35 -6.71 11.97
N SER A 169 6.25 -7.96 11.55
CA SER A 169 5.11 -8.44 10.75
C SER A 169 4.05 -9.07 11.64
N VAL A 170 2.78 -8.92 11.26
CA VAL A 170 1.70 -9.79 11.75
C VAL A 170 1.91 -11.21 11.22
N ASN A 171 1.31 -12.19 11.91
CA ASN A 171 1.42 -13.60 11.56
C ASN A 171 0.62 -13.97 10.32
N ASN A 172 -0.50 -13.27 10.06
CA ASN A 172 -1.37 -13.51 8.90
C ASN A 172 -2.37 -12.35 8.70
N SER A 173 -3.19 -12.46 7.66
CA SER A 173 -4.19 -11.44 7.30
C SER A 173 -5.32 -11.30 8.32
N GLN A 174 -5.70 -12.38 9.00
CA GLN A 174 -6.73 -12.34 10.05
C GLN A 174 -6.27 -11.54 11.27
N GLU A 175 -5.00 -11.67 11.65
CA GLU A 175 -4.41 -10.84 12.68
C GLU A 175 -4.39 -9.35 12.28
N ALA A 176 -4.08 -9.04 11.01
CA ALA A 176 -4.12 -7.67 10.50
C ALA A 176 -5.52 -7.04 10.64
N LEU A 177 -6.57 -7.80 10.31
CA LEU A 177 -7.96 -7.35 10.46
C LEU A 177 -8.37 -7.17 11.91
N LYS A 178 -7.97 -8.09 12.80
CA LYS A 178 -8.21 -7.97 14.23
C LYS A 178 -7.54 -6.70 14.79
N GLN A 179 -6.30 -6.44 14.41
CA GLN A 179 -5.61 -5.21 14.80
C GLN A 179 -6.31 -3.98 14.22
N LYS A 180 -6.78 -4.01 12.96
CA LYS A 180 -7.59 -2.92 12.39
C LYS A 180 -8.83 -2.64 13.21
N ALA A 181 -9.63 -3.66 13.53
CA ALA A 181 -10.86 -3.49 14.29
C ALA A 181 -10.61 -2.87 15.67
N GLN A 182 -9.52 -3.27 16.34
CA GLN A 182 -9.10 -2.65 17.59
C GLN A 182 -8.73 -1.18 17.39
N LEU A 183 -7.95 -0.86 16.34
CA LEU A 183 -7.57 0.52 16.01
C LEU A 183 -8.77 1.39 15.67
N ASP A 184 -9.78 0.87 14.96
CA ASP A 184 -11.00 1.62 14.62
C ASP A 184 -11.79 2.02 15.89
N VAL A 185 -11.77 1.16 16.92
CA VAL A 185 -12.42 1.41 18.22
C VAL A 185 -11.66 2.45 19.05
N ILE A 186 -10.31 2.40 19.05
CA ILE A 186 -9.50 3.32 19.86
C ILE A 186 -9.12 4.62 19.13
N CYS A 187 -9.45 4.73 17.84
CA CYS A 187 -9.21 5.93 17.05
C CYS A 187 -10.01 7.11 17.64
N PRO A 188 -9.35 8.20 18.10
CA PRO A 188 -10.04 9.33 18.69
C PRO A 188 -11.04 9.95 17.73
N GLU A 189 -12.25 10.26 18.19
CA GLU A 189 -13.29 10.88 17.35
C GLU A 189 -12.84 12.22 16.75
N GLU A 190 -12.04 12.99 17.50
CA GLU A 190 -11.43 14.23 16.99
C GLU A 190 -10.47 13.96 15.83
N PHE A 191 -9.72 12.86 15.88
CA PHE A 191 -8.82 12.46 14.80
C PHE A 191 -9.61 12.13 13.53
N LYS A 192 -10.76 11.47 13.65
CA LYS A 192 -11.64 11.16 12.50
C LYS A 192 -12.20 12.44 11.86
N LYS A 193 -12.65 13.39 12.68
CA LYS A 193 -13.26 14.65 12.22
C LYS A 193 -12.26 15.63 11.59
N GLN A 194 -11.01 15.65 12.07
CA GLN A 194 -10.02 16.63 11.64
C GLN A 194 -9.26 16.22 10.36
N ASN A 195 -9.30 14.95 9.97
CA ASN A 195 -8.44 14.40 8.91
C ASN A 195 -9.25 13.80 7.73
N GLU A 196 -10.38 14.44 7.39
CA GLU A 196 -11.31 14.00 6.32
C GLU A 196 -10.69 13.94 4.91
N ILE A 197 -9.51 14.55 4.68
CA ILE A 197 -8.80 14.55 3.38
C ILE A 197 -8.55 13.13 2.84
N THR A 198 -8.53 12.11 3.71
CA THR A 198 -8.24 10.72 3.33
C THR A 198 -9.45 9.86 2.89
N ASN A 199 -10.66 10.44 2.81
CA ASN A 199 -11.90 9.69 2.54
C ASN A 199 -12.10 9.24 1.08
N TYR A 200 -11.41 9.82 0.07
CA TYR A 200 -11.67 9.47 -1.34
C TYR A 200 -11.30 7.99 -1.68
N PHE A 201 -10.53 7.31 -0.83
CA PHE A 201 -10.26 5.88 -0.97
C PHE A 201 -11.07 4.99 -0.03
N GLU A 202 -11.83 5.58 0.89
CA GLU A 202 -12.67 4.90 1.88
C GLU A 202 -14.15 4.80 1.47
N GLU A 203 -14.52 5.42 0.34
CA GLU A 203 -15.81 5.25 -0.37
C GLU A 203 -15.94 3.91 -1.13
#